data_AF-A0A8S9Z2A8-F1
#
_entry.id   AF-A0A8S9Z2A8-F1
#
_cell.length_a   1.000
_cell.length_b   1.000
_cell.length_c   1.000
_cell.angle_alpha   90.00
_cell.angle_beta   90.00
_cell.angle_gamma   90.00
#
_symmetry.space_group_name_H-M   'P 1'
#
loop_
_entity.id
_entity.type
_entity.pdbx_description
1 polymer ?
#
loop_
_entity_poly.entity_id
_entity_poly.type
_entity_poly.pdbx_seq_one_letter_code
_entity_poly.pdbx_strand_id
1 'polypeptide(L)'
;MHQSTIFVRLSQLTLTINSMAEQLISRNQWTELVSDSDYFSYDNFRRAASEFTNASFLGAGNNMMDRKRELAAFLANAAHETENFTCIKENYRGPYREDHAEYPPNPNCSYYGRGPLQLSWNYNYGAFSKYYFGNKQKLLDDPDRVAKDGKLGFASAIWFWVTQPNKHSCPHSVVYSQSCPYTNWGFGRTIMAINGGIEGGHSANSSSQVASRIRYYRKFAKALGVTVGTNGEQLDTVGMS
;
A
#
# COMPACT_ATOMS: atom_id res chain seq x y z
N MET A 1 -30.92 -24.83 -32.71
CA MET A 1 -31.17 -24.41 -31.31
C MET A 1 -30.27 -25.22 -30.38
N HIS A 2 -29.03 -24.80 -30.09
CA HIS A 2 -28.18 -25.41 -29.04
C HIS A 2 -26.85 -24.65 -28.85
N GLN A 3 -26.88 -23.32 -28.62
CA GLN A 3 -25.67 -22.54 -28.26
C GLN A 3 -25.96 -21.37 -27.31
N SER A 4 -26.85 -21.55 -26.33
CA SER A 4 -27.19 -20.44 -25.40
C SER A 4 -27.10 -20.80 -23.91
N THR A 5 -26.61 -22.00 -23.56
CA THR A 5 -26.60 -22.46 -22.15
C THR A 5 -25.21 -22.49 -21.52
N ILE A 6 -24.15 -22.21 -22.28
CA ILE A 6 -22.76 -22.22 -21.76
C ILE A 6 -22.34 -20.85 -21.20
N PHE A 7 -22.82 -19.74 -21.79
CA PHE A 7 -22.46 -18.39 -21.32
C PHE A 7 -23.11 -18.00 -19.98
N VAL A 8 -24.30 -18.55 -19.67
CA VAL A 8 -24.99 -18.26 -18.40
C VAL A 8 -24.39 -19.07 -17.23
N ARG A 9 -23.67 -20.16 -17.50
CA ARG A 9 -22.99 -20.95 -16.46
C ARG A 9 -21.64 -20.38 -16.02
N LEU A 10 -21.02 -19.49 -16.81
CA LEU A 10 -19.79 -18.79 -16.40
C LEU A 10 -20.07 -17.57 -15.52
N SER A 11 -21.26 -16.96 -15.61
CA SER A 11 -21.67 -15.83 -14.76
C SER A 11 -22.22 -16.24 -13.39
N GLN A 12 -22.46 -17.54 -13.16
CA GLN A 12 -22.94 -18.09 -11.88
C GLN A 12 -21.90 -18.97 -11.16
N LEU A 13 -20.70 -19.11 -11.73
CA LEU A 13 -19.55 -19.76 -11.09
C LEU A 13 -18.67 -18.78 -10.27
N THR A 14 -19.16 -17.56 -10.05
CA THR A 14 -18.63 -16.60 -9.07
C THR A 14 -19.34 -16.72 -7.72
N LEU A 15 -19.75 -17.92 -7.33
CA LEU A 15 -20.06 -18.24 -5.95
C LEU A 15 -18.74 -18.38 -5.17
N THR A 16 -18.39 -17.30 -4.47
CA THR A 16 -17.60 -17.29 -3.23
C THR A 16 -16.20 -17.91 -3.27
N ILE A 17 -15.28 -17.30 -4.01
CA ILE A 17 -13.94 -17.13 -3.44
C ILE A 17 -13.97 -15.76 -2.78
N ASN A 18 -14.17 -15.72 -1.46
CA ASN A 18 -13.98 -14.48 -0.71
C ASN A 18 -12.57 -13.98 -1.05
N SER A 19 -12.48 -12.74 -1.54
CA SER A 19 -11.20 -12.11 -1.84
C SER A 19 -10.26 -12.22 -0.63
N MET A 20 -8.94 -12.29 -0.83
CA MET A 20 -8.01 -12.40 0.31
C MET A 20 -8.27 -11.29 1.36
N ALA A 21 -8.61 -10.08 0.92
CA ALA A 21 -9.01 -9.00 1.82
C ALA A 21 -10.22 -9.34 2.71
N GLU A 22 -11.27 -9.97 2.18
CA GLU A 22 -12.46 -10.39 2.95
C GLU A 22 -12.16 -11.47 3.99
N GLN A 23 -11.12 -12.28 3.76
CA GLN A 23 -10.67 -13.30 4.72
C GLN A 23 -9.83 -12.69 5.86
N LEU A 24 -9.21 -11.53 5.62
CA LEU A 24 -8.26 -10.91 6.53
C LEU A 24 -8.89 -9.85 7.44
N ILE A 25 -9.82 -9.07 6.90
CA ILE A 25 -10.49 -7.98 7.61
C ILE A 25 -11.95 -7.86 7.17
N SER A 26 -12.85 -7.86 8.15
CA SER A 26 -14.29 -7.62 7.92
C SER A 26 -14.58 -6.14 7.69
N ARG A 27 -15.73 -5.83 7.08
CA ARG A 27 -16.21 -4.44 6.95
C ARG A 27 -16.33 -3.73 8.31
N ASN A 28 -16.81 -4.42 9.34
CA ASN A 28 -16.96 -3.83 10.68
C ASN A 28 -15.60 -3.46 11.29
N GLN A 29 -14.62 -4.37 11.19
CA GLN A 29 -13.25 -4.06 11.61
C GLN A 29 -12.66 -2.90 10.79
N TRP A 30 -12.94 -2.84 9.49
CA TRP A 30 -12.51 -1.71 8.66
C TRP A 30 -13.06 -0.38 9.18
N THR A 31 -14.37 -0.29 9.43
CA THR A 31 -15.02 0.93 9.92
C THR A 31 -14.54 1.37 11.32
N GLU A 32 -14.06 0.44 12.14
CA GLU A 32 -13.47 0.76 13.45
C GLU A 32 -12.03 1.26 13.35
N LEU A 33 -11.29 0.83 12.33
CA LEU A 33 -9.84 1.01 12.25
C LEU A 33 -9.43 2.14 11.30
N VAL A 34 -10.16 2.29 10.20
CA VAL A 34 -9.95 3.25 9.12
C VAL A 34 -11.05 4.31 9.24
N SER A 35 -10.69 5.60 9.09
CA SER A 35 -11.68 6.68 9.03
C SER A 35 -12.48 6.56 7.73
N ASP A 36 -13.46 5.66 7.75
CA ASP A 36 -14.20 5.22 6.57
C ASP A 36 -14.91 6.42 5.93
N SER A 37 -14.52 6.69 4.69
CA SER A 37 -15.07 7.74 3.84
C SER A 37 -15.33 7.14 2.47
N ASP A 38 -16.06 7.85 1.60
CA ASP A 38 -16.28 7.40 0.22
C ASP A 38 -14.96 7.01 -0.48
N TYR A 39 -13.89 7.77 -0.19
CA TYR A 39 -12.56 7.50 -0.71
C TYR A 39 -11.86 6.32 -0.02
N PHE A 40 -11.71 6.35 1.31
CA PHE A 40 -11.05 5.28 2.09
C PHE A 40 -11.98 4.09 2.41
N SER A 41 -12.96 3.83 1.54
CA SER A 41 -13.97 2.81 1.78
C SER A 41 -13.41 1.38 1.72
N TYR A 42 -14.00 0.50 2.53
CA TYR A 42 -13.71 -0.95 2.47
C TYR A 42 -13.84 -1.50 1.04
N ASP A 43 -14.84 -1.05 0.30
CA ASP A 43 -15.07 -1.51 -1.08
C ASP A 43 -14.03 -1.00 -2.07
N ASN A 44 -13.49 0.21 -1.90
CA ASN A 44 -12.38 0.68 -2.71
C ASN A 44 -11.12 -0.13 -2.45
N PHE A 45 -10.77 -0.35 -1.17
CA PHE A 45 -9.63 -1.16 -0.79
C PHE A 45 -9.74 -2.59 -1.33
N ARG A 46 -10.88 -3.24 -1.10
CA ARG A 46 -11.12 -4.63 -1.52
C ARG A 46 -11.05 -4.80 -3.03
N ARG A 47 -11.69 -3.89 -3.79
CA ARG A 47 -11.65 -3.91 -5.26
C ARG A 47 -10.23 -3.67 -5.78
N ALA A 48 -9.48 -2.73 -5.20
CA ALA A 48 -8.09 -2.52 -5.55
C ALA A 48 -7.24 -3.75 -5.23
N ALA A 49 -7.33 -4.30 -4.02
CA ALA A 49 -6.57 -5.48 -3.60
C ALA A 49 -6.79 -6.70 -4.51
N SER A 50 -8.01 -6.88 -5.03
CA SER A 50 -8.32 -7.97 -5.96
C SER A 50 -7.57 -7.89 -7.30
N GLU A 51 -7.06 -6.71 -7.68
CA GLU A 51 -6.29 -6.53 -8.92
C GLU A 51 -4.81 -6.93 -8.76
N PHE A 52 -4.32 -7.11 -7.53
CA PHE A 52 -2.92 -7.40 -7.22
C PHE A 52 -2.69 -8.81 -6.67
N THR A 53 -3.64 -9.74 -6.87
CA THR A 53 -3.48 -11.14 -6.46
C THR A 53 -2.31 -11.83 -7.17
N ASN A 54 -2.06 -11.47 -8.44
CA ASN A 54 -0.91 -11.99 -9.20
C ASN A 54 0.44 -11.50 -8.66
N ALA A 55 0.45 -10.35 -7.99
CA ALA A 55 1.61 -9.83 -7.27
C ALA A 55 1.69 -10.34 -5.81
N SER A 56 0.85 -11.30 -5.45
CA SER A 56 0.76 -11.92 -4.12
C SER A 56 0.47 -10.95 -2.97
N PHE A 57 -0.06 -9.76 -3.24
CA PHE A 57 -0.50 -8.83 -2.19
C PHE A 57 -1.52 -9.54 -1.28
N LEU A 58 -1.23 -9.60 0.02
CA LEU A 58 -2.02 -10.31 1.04
C LEU A 58 -2.17 -11.83 0.82
N GLY A 59 -1.50 -12.38 -0.19
CA GLY A 59 -1.52 -13.79 -0.55
C GLY A 59 -0.22 -14.53 -0.21
N ALA A 60 0.88 -13.80 -0.02
CA ALA A 60 2.18 -14.36 0.33
C ALA A 60 2.28 -14.79 1.80
N GLY A 61 3.48 -15.20 2.21
CA GLY A 61 3.73 -15.74 3.53
C GLY A 61 3.40 -17.22 3.66
N ASN A 62 3.69 -17.81 4.82
CA ASN A 62 3.48 -19.24 5.06
C ASN A 62 2.09 -19.55 5.61
N ASN A 63 1.42 -18.57 6.23
CA ASN A 63 0.14 -18.78 6.91
C ASN A 63 -0.70 -17.47 7.02
N MET A 64 -1.89 -17.60 7.60
CA MET A 64 -2.83 -16.49 7.82
C MET A 64 -2.25 -15.34 8.68
N MET A 65 -1.37 -15.65 9.65
CA MET A 65 -0.76 -14.62 10.49
C MET A 65 0.21 -13.75 9.70
N ASP A 66 0.94 -14.31 8.75
CA ASP A 66 1.81 -13.54 7.86
C ASP A 66 1.01 -12.58 6.98
N ARG A 67 -0.11 -13.04 6.40
CA ARG A 67 -0.99 -12.19 5.58
C ARG A 67 -1.61 -11.05 6.37
N LYS A 68 -2.05 -11.33 7.61
CA LYS A 68 -2.54 -10.30 8.51
C LYS A 68 -1.45 -9.33 8.96
N ARG A 69 -0.20 -9.80 9.10
CA ARG A 69 0.96 -8.96 9.41
C ARG A 69 1.23 -7.97 8.28
N GLU A 70 1.22 -8.45 7.04
CA GLU A 70 1.33 -7.57 5.88
C GLU A 70 0.21 -6.52 5.85
N LEU A 71 -1.04 -6.95 6.05
CA LEU A 71 -2.18 -6.03 6.09
C LEU A 71 -2.00 -4.96 7.19
N ALA A 72 -1.58 -5.37 8.39
CA ALA A 72 -1.32 -4.45 9.48
C ALA A 72 -0.22 -3.44 9.11
N ALA A 73 0.86 -3.89 8.46
CA ALA A 73 1.99 -3.04 8.06
C ALA A 73 1.60 -2.05 6.96
N PHE A 74 0.84 -2.51 5.96
CA PHE A 74 0.32 -1.66 4.88
C PHE A 74 -0.60 -0.58 5.44
N LEU A 75 -1.60 -0.95 6.25
CA LEU A 75 -2.54 0.00 6.86
C LEU A 75 -1.85 0.96 7.83
N ALA A 76 -0.82 0.50 8.55
CA ALA A 76 -0.08 1.36 9.47
C ALA A 76 0.71 2.45 8.78
N ASN A 77 1.40 2.12 7.69
CA ASN A 77 2.06 3.11 6.87
C ASN A 77 1.04 4.04 6.24
N ALA A 78 -0.06 3.50 5.68
CA ALA A 78 -1.10 4.34 5.10
C ALA A 78 -1.73 5.31 6.11
N ALA A 79 -2.01 4.85 7.33
CA ALA A 79 -2.49 5.70 8.42
C ALA A 79 -1.49 6.78 8.82
N HIS A 80 -0.18 6.49 8.76
CA HIS A 80 0.83 7.51 9.00
C HIS A 80 0.81 8.59 7.91
N GLU A 81 0.84 8.17 6.64
CA GLU A 81 0.90 9.07 5.48
C GLU A 81 -0.35 9.96 5.32
N THR A 82 -1.49 9.51 5.85
CA THR A 82 -2.81 10.15 5.61
C THR A 82 -3.47 10.72 6.87
N GLU A 83 -2.71 10.92 7.94
CA GLU A 83 -3.27 11.39 9.22
C GLU A 83 -4.45 10.52 9.68
N ASN A 84 -4.23 9.20 9.74
CA ASN A 84 -5.22 8.17 10.05
C ASN A 84 -6.41 8.17 9.08
N PHE A 85 -6.13 8.19 7.77
CA PHE A 85 -7.13 8.13 6.69
C PHE A 85 -8.07 9.32 6.64
N THR A 86 -7.57 10.52 6.96
CA THR A 86 -8.33 11.77 6.86
C THR A 86 -7.83 12.66 5.73
N CYS A 87 -6.53 12.57 5.39
CA CYS A 87 -5.89 13.35 4.34
C CYS A 87 -5.66 12.52 3.07
N ILE A 88 -6.41 12.82 2.00
CA ILE A 88 -6.22 12.19 0.67
C ILE A 88 -5.06 12.85 -0.09
N LYS A 89 -4.87 14.15 0.08
CA LYS A 89 -3.84 14.95 -0.58
C LYS A 89 -2.89 15.50 0.47
N GLU A 90 -1.60 15.50 0.18
CA GLU A 90 -0.58 16.10 1.03
C GLU A 90 -0.92 17.56 1.36
N ASN A 91 -0.57 17.98 2.58
CA ASN A 91 -0.73 19.36 3.02
C ASN A 91 0.26 20.30 2.31
N TYR A 92 1.51 19.84 2.11
CA TYR A 92 2.53 20.61 1.39
C TYR A 92 2.53 20.27 -0.11
N ARG A 93 1.97 21.17 -0.92
CA ARG A 93 1.72 20.93 -2.35
C ARG A 93 2.77 21.56 -3.26
N GLY A 94 4.04 21.20 -3.04
CA GLY A 94 5.15 21.58 -3.92
C GLY A 94 5.00 21.03 -5.35
N PRO A 95 5.90 21.35 -6.29
CA PRO A 95 5.79 20.85 -7.67
C PRO A 95 6.04 19.34 -7.77
N TYR A 96 6.99 18.78 -7.00
CA TYR A 96 7.42 17.38 -7.08
C TYR A 96 7.75 16.94 -8.51
N ARG A 97 8.54 17.76 -9.21
CA ARG A 97 8.96 17.55 -10.59
C ARG A 97 10.45 17.34 -10.63
N GLU A 98 10.86 16.22 -11.19
CA GLU A 98 12.25 15.89 -11.50
C GLU A 98 12.38 15.69 -13.00
N ASP A 99 13.48 16.16 -13.58
CA ASP A 99 13.80 15.86 -14.96
C ASP A 99 14.03 14.35 -15.12
N HIS A 100 13.20 13.69 -15.92
CA HIS A 100 13.22 12.24 -16.05
C HIS A 100 12.90 11.83 -17.48
N ALA A 101 13.83 11.12 -18.13
CA ALA A 101 13.73 10.76 -19.54
C ALA A 101 12.47 9.93 -19.88
N GLU A 102 12.13 8.92 -19.07
CA GLU A 102 10.96 8.09 -19.35
C GLU A 102 9.62 8.73 -18.94
N TYR A 103 9.61 9.54 -17.89
CA TYR A 103 8.41 10.09 -17.26
C TYR A 103 8.54 11.62 -17.12
N PRO A 104 8.72 12.36 -18.23
CA PRO A 104 8.94 13.80 -18.16
C PRO A 104 7.74 14.48 -17.49
N PRO A 105 7.97 15.42 -16.55
CA PRO A 105 6.89 16.08 -15.84
C PRO A 105 6.14 17.03 -16.79
N ASN A 106 4.81 17.07 -16.68
CA ASN A 106 4.02 18.13 -17.27
C ASN A 106 4.26 19.43 -16.47
N PRO A 107 4.72 20.54 -17.09
CA PRO A 107 5.04 21.79 -16.38
C PRO A 107 3.81 22.48 -15.80
N ASN A 108 2.59 22.06 -16.15
CA ASN A 108 1.35 22.58 -15.60
C ASN A 108 0.80 21.73 -14.44
N CYS A 109 1.45 20.61 -14.13
CA CYS A 109 1.03 19.69 -13.09
C CYS A 109 1.95 19.75 -11.87
N SER A 110 1.41 19.29 -10.74
CA SER A 110 2.15 19.01 -9.52
C SER A 110 1.87 17.59 -9.04
N TYR A 111 2.94 16.90 -8.65
CA TYR A 111 2.96 15.50 -8.26
C TYR A 111 3.17 15.33 -6.75
N TYR A 112 2.61 16.21 -5.93
CA TYR A 112 2.56 16.04 -4.47
C TYR A 112 1.82 14.76 -4.07
N GLY A 113 1.95 14.37 -2.80
CA GLY A 113 1.38 13.15 -2.26
C GLY A 113 -0.13 13.03 -2.45
N ARG A 114 -0.57 11.91 -3.03
CA ARG A 114 -2.00 11.55 -3.12
C ARG A 114 -2.24 10.09 -2.73
N GLY A 115 -3.37 9.85 -2.07
CA GLY A 115 -3.84 8.52 -1.70
C GLY A 115 -3.14 7.91 -0.49
N PRO A 116 -3.38 6.60 -0.23
CA PRO A 116 -3.02 5.94 1.03
C PRO A 116 -1.54 5.95 1.35
N LEU A 117 -0.64 5.81 0.37
CA LEU A 117 0.81 5.91 0.57
C LEU A 117 1.41 7.19 -0.04
N GLN A 118 0.59 8.24 -0.21
CA GLN A 118 1.01 9.56 -0.69
C GLN A 118 1.93 9.49 -1.92
N LEU A 119 1.45 8.86 -3.01
CA LEU A 119 2.19 8.74 -4.26
C LEU A 119 2.70 10.13 -4.69
N SER A 120 4.01 10.26 -4.82
CA SER A 120 4.70 11.54 -5.05
C SER A 120 5.72 11.41 -6.17
N TRP A 121 6.03 12.51 -6.85
CA TRP A 121 6.97 12.63 -7.97
C TRP A 121 6.46 12.11 -9.32
N ASN A 122 6.72 12.86 -10.40
CA ASN A 122 6.31 12.54 -11.78
C ASN A 122 6.70 11.13 -12.22
N TYR A 123 7.89 10.65 -11.85
CA TYR A 123 8.33 9.31 -12.23
C TYR A 123 7.48 8.20 -11.61
N ASN A 124 7.02 8.36 -10.37
CA ASN A 124 6.12 7.39 -9.73
C ASN A 124 4.71 7.45 -10.32
N TYR A 125 4.17 8.65 -10.58
CA TYR A 125 2.88 8.80 -11.27
C TYR A 125 2.93 8.21 -12.68
N GLY A 126 3.98 8.48 -13.44
CA GLY A 126 4.18 7.95 -14.78
C GLY A 126 4.34 6.42 -14.80
N ALA A 127 5.15 5.86 -13.89
CA ALA A 127 5.36 4.42 -13.77
C ALA A 127 4.07 3.70 -13.36
N PHE A 128 3.36 4.17 -12.34
CA PHE A 128 2.07 3.62 -11.95
C PHE A 128 1.04 3.72 -13.08
N SER A 129 0.97 4.87 -13.75
CA SER A 129 0.04 5.08 -14.87
C SER A 129 0.32 4.14 -16.03
N LYS A 130 1.61 3.92 -16.35
CA LYS A 130 2.03 2.95 -17.37
C LYS A 130 1.62 1.53 -16.98
N TYR A 131 1.84 1.13 -15.73
CA TYR A 131 1.44 -0.19 -15.21
C TYR A 131 -0.08 -0.38 -15.25
N TYR A 132 -0.84 0.58 -14.70
CA TYR A 132 -2.27 0.43 -14.45
C TYR A 132 -3.13 0.69 -15.68
N PHE A 133 -2.75 1.65 -16.53
CA PHE A 133 -3.52 2.04 -17.71
C PHE A 133 -2.87 1.65 -19.04
N GLY A 134 -1.66 1.08 -19.04
CA GLY A 134 -0.86 0.91 -20.26
C GLY A 134 -0.40 2.25 -20.87
N ASN A 135 -0.56 3.36 -20.15
CA ASN A 135 -0.29 4.71 -20.65
C ASN A 135 0.22 5.61 -19.53
N LYS A 136 1.50 5.99 -19.58
CA LYS A 136 2.13 6.89 -18.60
C LYS A 136 1.47 8.27 -18.53
N GLN A 137 0.91 8.75 -19.64
CA GLN A 137 0.46 10.14 -19.76
C GLN A 137 -0.83 10.41 -18.98
N LYS A 138 -1.66 9.38 -18.71
CA LYS A 138 -2.93 9.57 -18.00
C LYS A 138 -2.78 10.22 -16.63
N LEU A 139 -1.76 9.84 -15.86
CA LEU A 139 -1.49 10.47 -14.57
C LEU A 139 -0.37 11.51 -14.61
N LEU A 140 0.45 11.54 -15.68
CA LEU A 140 1.35 12.68 -15.89
C LEU A 140 0.56 13.96 -16.20
N ASP A 141 -0.54 13.88 -16.95
CA ASP A 141 -1.37 15.04 -17.31
C ASP A 141 -2.52 15.30 -16.32
N ASP A 142 -2.97 14.30 -15.57
CA ASP A 142 -4.02 14.44 -14.56
C ASP A 142 -3.69 13.63 -13.29
N PRO A 143 -2.69 14.06 -12.49
CA PRO A 143 -2.32 13.36 -11.25
C PRO A 143 -3.44 13.39 -10.20
N ASP A 144 -4.37 14.35 -10.31
CA ASP A 144 -5.50 14.49 -9.40
C ASP A 144 -6.50 13.33 -9.47
N ARG A 145 -6.47 12.51 -10.53
CA ARG A 145 -7.29 11.27 -10.61
C ARG A 145 -7.02 10.34 -9.43
N VAL A 146 -5.78 10.25 -8.96
CA VAL A 146 -5.42 9.43 -7.79
C VAL A 146 -6.23 9.87 -6.56
N ALA A 147 -6.42 11.17 -6.36
CA ALA A 147 -7.16 11.70 -5.22
C ALA A 147 -8.70 11.73 -5.41
N LYS A 148 -9.20 11.57 -6.63
CA LYS A 148 -10.64 11.59 -6.93
C LYS A 148 -11.27 10.19 -6.90
N ASP A 149 -10.49 9.16 -7.23
CA ASP A 149 -10.95 7.77 -7.30
C ASP A 149 -10.25 6.95 -6.20
N GLY A 150 -10.99 6.63 -5.14
CA GLY A 150 -10.45 5.88 -4.00
C GLY A 150 -9.94 4.48 -4.37
N LYS A 151 -10.56 3.80 -5.35
CA LYS A 151 -10.05 2.51 -5.83
C LYS A 151 -8.70 2.72 -6.53
N LEU A 152 -8.58 3.73 -7.39
CA LEU A 152 -7.30 4.07 -8.04
C LEU A 152 -6.23 4.48 -7.03
N GLY A 153 -6.61 5.22 -5.98
CA GLY A 153 -5.74 5.58 -4.87
C GLY A 153 -5.21 4.37 -4.10
N PHE A 154 -6.08 3.42 -3.73
CA PHE A 154 -5.62 2.16 -3.14
C PHE A 154 -4.77 1.36 -4.11
N ALA A 155 -5.12 1.30 -5.40
CA ALA A 155 -4.32 0.61 -6.38
C ALA A 155 -2.91 1.20 -6.52
N SER A 156 -2.74 2.52 -6.43
CA SER A 156 -1.41 3.14 -6.47
C SER A 156 -0.56 2.78 -5.25
N ALA A 157 -1.18 2.77 -4.06
CA ALA A 157 -0.52 2.37 -2.82
C ALA A 157 -0.12 0.88 -2.85
N ILE A 158 -1.01 0.00 -3.27
CA ILE A 158 -0.74 -1.44 -3.37
C ILE A 158 0.34 -1.72 -4.42
N TRP A 159 0.25 -1.05 -5.58
CA TRP A 159 1.29 -1.12 -6.61
C TRP A 159 2.66 -0.74 -6.04
N PHE A 160 2.76 0.39 -5.33
CA PHE A 160 4.01 0.80 -4.69
C PHE A 160 4.50 -0.27 -3.70
N TRP A 161 3.59 -0.83 -2.91
CA TRP A 161 3.90 -1.84 -1.89
C TRP A 161 4.50 -3.14 -2.47
N VAL A 162 4.09 -3.54 -3.68
CA VAL A 162 4.51 -4.83 -4.29
C VAL A 162 5.48 -4.72 -5.46
N THR A 163 5.72 -3.53 -6.01
CA THR A 163 6.40 -3.37 -7.33
C THR A 163 7.74 -2.64 -7.26
N GLN A 164 8.37 -2.54 -6.07
CA GLN A 164 9.66 -1.88 -5.98
C GLN A 164 10.74 -2.69 -6.74
N PRO A 165 11.60 -2.02 -7.54
CA PRO A 165 12.52 -2.69 -8.44
C PRO A 165 13.58 -3.52 -7.72
N ASN A 166 13.88 -3.18 -6.46
CA ASN A 166 14.78 -3.93 -5.60
C ASN A 166 13.97 -4.60 -4.48
N LYS A 167 14.08 -5.94 -4.36
CA LYS A 167 13.47 -6.71 -3.27
C LYS A 167 13.89 -6.22 -1.87
N HIS A 168 15.06 -5.59 -1.75
CA HIS A 168 15.57 -5.00 -0.51
C HIS A 168 14.79 -3.75 -0.09
N SER A 169 14.13 -3.10 -1.05
CA SER A 169 13.35 -1.88 -0.88
C SER A 169 11.86 -2.12 -1.15
N CYS A 170 11.42 -3.37 -1.31
CA CYS A 170 10.02 -3.71 -1.55
C CYS A 170 9.31 -4.02 -0.22
N PRO A 171 8.33 -3.20 0.23
CA PRO A 171 7.61 -3.45 1.48
C PRO A 171 7.04 -4.87 1.57
N HIS A 172 6.46 -5.38 0.47
CA HIS A 172 5.96 -6.75 0.38
C HIS A 172 7.03 -7.82 0.66
N SER A 173 8.25 -7.64 0.17
CA SER A 173 9.32 -8.63 0.33
C SER A 173 9.95 -8.62 1.73
N VAL A 174 9.98 -7.46 2.39
CA VAL A 174 10.71 -7.28 3.67
C VAL A 174 9.85 -7.46 4.91
N VAL A 175 8.52 -7.47 4.77
CA VAL A 175 7.58 -7.63 5.89
C VAL A 175 7.55 -9.07 6.44
N TYR A 176 8.02 -10.05 5.65
CA TYR A 176 8.10 -11.46 6.07
C TYR A 176 9.54 -11.88 6.36
N SER A 177 9.74 -12.70 7.39
CA SER A 177 11.07 -13.20 7.76
C SER A 177 11.70 -14.06 6.66
N GLN A 178 10.88 -14.89 6.00
CA GLN A 178 11.31 -15.89 5.02
C GLN A 178 11.72 -15.30 3.66
N SER A 179 11.23 -14.10 3.32
CA SER A 179 11.56 -13.42 2.05
C SER A 179 12.45 -12.20 2.24
N CYS A 180 12.59 -11.70 3.48
CA CYS A 180 13.43 -10.57 3.75
C CYS A 180 14.90 -10.92 3.46
N PRO A 181 15.61 -10.15 2.62
CA PRO A 181 17.02 -10.39 2.35
C PRO A 181 17.94 -9.93 3.49
N TYR A 182 17.38 -9.42 4.59
CA TYR A 182 18.10 -8.93 5.76
C TYR A 182 17.75 -9.74 7.01
N THR A 183 18.69 -9.81 7.95
CA THR A 183 18.48 -10.45 9.26
C THR A 183 17.50 -9.68 10.14
N ASN A 184 17.48 -8.35 10.04
CA ASN A 184 16.50 -7.47 10.69
C ASN A 184 15.29 -7.22 9.76
N TRP A 185 14.43 -8.22 9.68
CA TRP A 185 13.18 -8.19 8.91
C TRP A 185 12.05 -7.47 9.64
N GLY A 186 10.96 -7.18 8.92
CA GLY A 186 9.71 -6.74 9.52
C GLY A 186 9.35 -5.29 9.24
N PHE A 187 8.55 -4.71 10.14
CA PHE A 187 7.90 -3.42 9.92
C PHE A 187 8.89 -2.26 9.68
N GLY A 188 10.01 -2.21 10.39
CA GLY A 188 11.03 -1.18 10.18
C GLY A 188 11.54 -1.12 8.74
N ARG A 189 11.70 -2.28 8.09
CA ARG A 189 12.12 -2.34 6.67
C ARG A 189 11.05 -1.81 5.72
N THR A 190 9.77 -1.89 6.08
CA THR A 190 8.69 -1.25 5.29
C THR A 190 8.76 0.27 5.40
N ILE A 191 9.16 0.81 6.55
CA ILE A 191 9.41 2.26 6.74
C ILE A 191 10.60 2.67 5.87
N MET A 192 11.70 1.91 5.89
CA MET A 192 12.88 2.16 5.05
C MET A 192 12.55 2.19 3.56
N ALA A 193 11.70 1.26 3.11
CA ALA A 193 11.25 1.19 1.73
C ALA A 193 10.39 2.39 1.30
N ILE A 194 9.63 2.98 2.21
CA ILE A 194 8.74 4.12 1.93
C ILE A 194 9.47 5.45 2.06
N ASN A 195 10.25 5.64 3.12
CA ASN A 195 10.86 6.93 3.46
C ASN A 195 12.21 6.82 4.17
N GLY A 196 13.02 5.81 3.85
CA GLY A 196 14.30 5.54 4.53
C GLY A 196 15.32 6.67 4.46
N GLY A 197 15.25 7.56 3.47
CA GLY A 197 16.11 8.74 3.38
C GLY A 197 15.88 9.78 4.48
N ILE A 198 14.69 9.78 5.10
CA ILE A 198 14.31 10.69 6.19
C ILE A 198 14.18 9.93 7.51
N GLU A 199 13.59 8.73 7.47
CA GLU A 199 13.23 7.98 8.67
C GLU A 199 14.19 6.85 9.00
N GLY A 200 15.29 6.70 8.26
CA GLY A 200 16.29 5.66 8.50
C GLY A 200 17.15 5.91 9.73
N GLY A 201 17.47 4.84 10.48
CA GLY A 201 18.35 4.92 11.65
C GLY A 201 17.68 5.45 12.93
N HIS A 202 16.35 5.53 12.98
CA HIS A 202 15.61 6.11 14.08
C HIS A 202 14.80 5.07 14.87
N SER A 203 14.72 5.29 16.19
CA SER A 203 13.82 4.57 17.09
C SER A 203 12.54 5.37 17.29
N ALA A 204 11.53 4.77 17.93
CA ALA A 204 10.34 5.49 18.38
C ALA A 204 10.63 6.65 19.36
N ASN A 205 11.80 6.62 20.04
CA ASN A 205 12.18 7.69 20.96
C ASN A 205 12.94 8.83 20.28
N SER A 206 13.53 8.58 19.10
CA SER A 206 14.33 9.57 18.37
C SER A 206 13.64 10.17 17.15
N SER A 207 12.50 9.62 16.71
CA SER A 207 11.68 10.19 15.63
C SER A 207 10.19 10.03 15.92
N SER A 208 9.46 11.14 15.89
CA SER A 208 8.00 11.16 16.02
C SER A 208 7.31 10.46 14.84
N GLN A 209 7.94 10.44 13.66
CA GLN A 209 7.40 9.77 12.47
C GLN A 209 7.45 8.25 12.65
N VAL A 210 8.63 7.71 12.99
CA VAL A 210 8.81 6.28 13.29
C VAL A 210 7.92 5.86 14.47
N ALA A 211 7.83 6.67 15.53
CA ALA A 211 6.93 6.42 16.64
C ALA A 211 5.46 6.32 16.21
N SER A 212 5.04 7.21 15.31
CA SER A 212 3.67 7.24 14.77
C SER A 212 3.36 6.00 13.94
N ARG A 213 4.26 5.60 13.04
CA ARG A 213 4.14 4.36 12.26
C ARG A 213 4.03 3.13 13.15
N ILE A 214 4.90 3.00 14.15
CA ILE A 214 4.90 1.86 15.09
C ILE A 214 3.60 1.83 15.92
N ARG A 215 3.10 3.00 16.37
CA ARG A 215 1.83 3.09 17.08
C ARG A 215 0.68 2.56 16.23
N TYR A 216 0.60 2.97 14.97
CA TYR A 216 -0.42 2.46 14.05
C TYR A 216 -0.24 0.97 13.79
N TYR A 217 0.99 0.49 13.61
CA TYR A 217 1.24 -0.93 13.38
C TYR A 217 0.75 -1.79 14.54
N ARG A 218 1.03 -1.39 15.78
CA ARG A 218 0.49 -2.06 16.96
C ARG A 218 -1.04 -2.00 17.04
N LYS A 219 -1.67 -0.87 16.65
CA LYS A 219 -3.14 -0.73 16.58
C LYS A 219 -3.75 -1.75 15.62
N PHE A 220 -3.29 -1.77 14.35
CA PHE A 220 -3.85 -2.67 13.34
C PHE A 220 -3.52 -4.14 13.63
N ALA A 221 -2.30 -4.44 14.08
CA ALA A 221 -1.90 -5.79 14.45
C ALA A 221 -2.76 -6.35 15.59
N LYS A 222 -3.03 -5.55 16.64
CA LYS A 222 -3.92 -5.94 17.74
C LYS A 222 -5.32 -6.27 17.23
N ALA A 223 -5.89 -5.43 16.38
CA ALA A 223 -7.25 -5.62 15.86
C ALA A 223 -7.37 -6.83 14.91
N LEU A 224 -6.28 -7.19 14.23
CA LEU A 224 -6.22 -8.37 13.36
C LEU A 224 -5.82 -9.65 14.13
N GLY A 225 -5.40 -9.54 15.39
CA GLY A 225 -4.94 -10.67 16.21
C GLY A 225 -3.54 -11.15 15.86
N VAL A 226 -2.64 -10.25 15.46
CA VAL A 226 -1.25 -10.55 15.09
C VAL A 226 -0.31 -10.07 16.19
N THR A 227 0.54 -10.97 16.68
CA THR A 227 1.67 -10.62 17.53
C THR A 227 2.81 -10.07 16.68
N VAL A 228 3.33 -8.89 17.06
CA VAL A 228 4.38 -8.16 16.34
C VAL A 228 5.56 -7.80 17.24
N GLY A 229 6.75 -7.67 16.66
CA GLY A 229 7.98 -7.34 17.38
C GLY A 229 8.58 -8.52 18.14
N THR A 230 8.29 -9.74 17.68
CA THR A 230 8.78 -11.01 18.26
C THR A 230 9.51 -11.81 17.19
N ASN A 231 10.27 -12.83 17.58
CA ASN A 231 10.97 -13.73 16.65
C ASN A 231 11.89 -12.98 15.65
N GLY A 232 12.56 -11.92 16.13
CA GLY A 232 13.47 -11.11 15.34
C GLY A 232 12.81 -10.04 14.46
N GLU A 233 11.49 -9.87 14.50
CA GLU A 233 10.82 -8.76 13.81
C GLU A 233 11.22 -7.42 14.43
N GLN A 234 11.86 -6.56 13.65
CA GLN A 234 12.23 -5.21 14.08
C GLN A 234 11.16 -4.19 13.64
N LEU A 235 10.72 -3.36 14.57
CA LEU A 235 9.64 -2.39 14.33
C LEU A 235 10.15 -1.00 13.95
N ASP A 236 11.33 -0.63 14.42
CA ASP A 236 11.97 0.65 14.10
C ASP A 236 13.05 0.50 13.03
N THR A 237 13.69 1.60 12.66
CA THR A 237 14.68 1.63 11.57
C THR A 237 16.12 1.67 12.07
N VAL A 238 16.36 1.45 13.37
CA VAL A 238 17.70 1.53 13.97
C VAL A 238 18.62 0.48 13.34
N GLY A 239 19.79 0.93 12.88
CA GLY A 239 20.79 0.04 12.26
C GLY A 239 20.37 -0.52 10.90
N MET A 240 19.33 0.05 10.25
CA MET A 240 18.97 -0.29 8.88
C MET A 240 19.64 0.66 7.89
N SER A 241 20.25 0.09 6.85
CA SER A 241 20.70 0.77 5.64
C SER A 241 20.09 0.12 4.41
#